data_AF-A0A833YZB1-F1
#
_entry.id   AF-A0A833YZB1-F1
#
_cell.length_a   1.000
_cell.length_b   1.000
_cell.length_c   1.000
_cell.angle_alpha   90.00
_cell.angle_beta   90.00
_cell.angle_gamma   90.00
#
_symmetry.space_group_name_H-M   'P 1'
#
loop_
_entity.id
_entity.type
_entity.pdbx_description
1 polymer ?
#
loop_
_entity_poly.entity_id
_entity_poly.type
_entity_poly.pdbx_seq_one_letter_code
_entity_poly.pdbx_strand_id
1 'polypeptide(L)'
;MREDLFKQYIEKIAKNLDSEKEKELERQARIEASLREREREVQKARSEQTKEIDREREQHKREEAIQNFKALLSDMVRSSDVSWSDTRRTLRKDHRWESGSLLEREEKEKLFNEHIEALTKKKREHFRQLLDETSAITLTSTWKEVKKIIKEDPRCIKFSSSDRKKQREFEEYIRDKYITAKADFRTLLKETKFITYRSKKLIQESDQHLKDVEKILQNDKRYLVLDCVPEERRKLIVAYVDDLDRRGPPPPPTASEPTRRSTK
;
A
#
# COMPACT_ATOMS: atom_id res chain seq x y z
N MET A 1 17.43 -101.43 7.35
CA MET A 1 18.42 -100.58 6.65
C MET A 1 17.88 -99.94 5.35
N ARG A 2 17.31 -100.69 4.39
CA ARG A 2 16.66 -100.09 3.19
C ARG A 2 15.34 -99.36 3.49
N GLU A 3 14.50 -99.91 4.35
CA GLU A 3 13.19 -99.31 4.67
C GLU A 3 13.30 -98.00 5.45
N ASP A 4 14.24 -97.89 6.40
CA ASP A 4 14.48 -96.64 7.16
C ASP A 4 15.01 -95.52 6.26
N LEU A 5 15.90 -95.85 5.31
CA LEU A 5 16.40 -94.89 4.31
C LEU A 5 15.28 -94.40 3.39
N PHE A 6 14.34 -95.28 3.02
CA PHE A 6 13.18 -94.90 2.22
C PHE A 6 12.19 -94.02 3.01
N LYS A 7 11.89 -94.35 4.27
CA LYS A 7 11.05 -93.50 5.14
C LYS A 7 11.66 -92.11 5.32
N GLN A 8 12.96 -92.01 5.59
CA GLN A 8 13.66 -90.73 5.69
C GLN A 8 13.64 -89.93 4.38
N TYR A 9 13.72 -90.61 3.23
CA TYR A 9 13.62 -89.96 1.93
C TYR A 9 12.22 -89.41 1.65
N ILE A 10 11.16 -90.16 1.98
CA ILE A 10 9.77 -89.70 1.87
C ILE A 10 9.48 -88.53 2.82
N GLU A 11 9.93 -88.59 4.07
CA GLU A 11 9.81 -87.46 5.01
C GLU A 11 10.56 -86.21 4.51
N LYS A 12 11.74 -86.39 3.91
CA LYS A 12 12.50 -85.28 3.31
C LYS A 12 11.76 -84.67 2.12
N ILE A 13 11.14 -85.49 1.27
CA ILE A 13 10.30 -85.01 0.16
C ILE A 13 9.09 -84.24 0.70
N ALA A 14 8.39 -84.78 1.70
CA ALA A 14 7.23 -84.11 2.30
C ALA A 14 7.61 -82.77 2.93
N LYS A 15 8.70 -82.72 3.73
CA LYS A 15 9.22 -81.47 4.30
C LYS A 15 9.63 -80.46 3.25
N ASN A 16 10.23 -80.89 2.14
CA ASN A 16 10.59 -80.01 1.04
C ASN A 16 9.35 -79.45 0.32
N LEU A 17 8.32 -80.28 0.08
CA LEU A 17 7.06 -79.86 -0.51
C LEU A 17 6.32 -78.86 0.38
N ASP A 18 6.29 -79.09 1.70
CA ASP A 18 5.66 -78.17 2.65
C ASP A 18 6.45 -76.87 2.77
N SER A 19 7.79 -76.92 2.77
CA SER A 19 8.64 -75.72 2.74
C SER A 19 8.46 -74.90 1.45
N GLU A 20 8.31 -75.54 0.30
CA GLU A 20 8.05 -74.83 -0.96
C GLU A 20 6.64 -74.22 -1.00
N LYS A 21 5.63 -74.90 -0.44
CA LYS A 21 4.29 -74.32 -0.27
C LYS A 21 4.29 -73.11 0.66
N GLU A 22 5.02 -73.18 1.77
CA GLU A 22 5.14 -72.08 2.74
C GLU A 22 5.82 -70.85 2.11
N LYS A 23 6.92 -71.05 1.37
CA LYS A 23 7.58 -69.98 0.60
C LYS A 23 6.67 -69.37 -0.46
N GLU A 24 5.82 -70.17 -1.10
CA GLU A 24 4.89 -69.68 -2.11
C GLU A 24 3.76 -68.85 -1.50
N LEU A 25 3.20 -69.30 -0.36
CA LEU A 25 2.23 -68.51 0.40
C LEU A 25 2.84 -67.20 0.92
N GLU A 26 4.10 -67.23 1.37
CA GLU A 26 4.80 -66.02 1.80
C GLU A 26 5.03 -65.05 0.63
N ARG A 27 5.42 -65.56 -0.55
CA ARG A 27 5.54 -64.75 -1.77
C ARG A 27 4.20 -64.13 -2.17
N GLN A 28 3.12 -64.91 -2.16
CA GLN A 28 1.77 -64.41 -2.46
C GLN A 28 1.30 -63.36 -1.45
N ALA A 29 1.52 -63.59 -0.15
CA ALA A 29 1.16 -62.64 0.90
C ALA A 29 1.95 -61.31 0.77
N ARG A 30 3.24 -61.37 0.41
CA ARG A 30 4.05 -60.16 0.14
C ARG A 30 3.55 -59.39 -1.08
N ILE A 31 3.17 -60.10 -2.15
CA ILE A 31 2.60 -59.48 -3.36
C ILE A 31 1.24 -58.85 -3.05
N GLU A 32 0.35 -59.55 -2.34
CA GLU A 32 -0.96 -59.00 -1.94
C GLU A 32 -0.79 -57.78 -1.03
N ALA A 33 0.13 -57.84 -0.06
CA ALA A 33 0.43 -56.71 0.82
C ALA A 33 0.92 -55.48 0.03
N SER A 34 1.83 -55.68 -0.93
CA SER A 34 2.34 -54.61 -1.78
C SER A 34 1.26 -54.01 -2.70
N LEU A 35 0.41 -54.86 -3.30
CA LEU A 35 -0.71 -54.40 -4.12
C LEU A 35 -1.72 -53.60 -3.29
N ARG A 36 -2.07 -54.10 -2.10
CA ARG A 36 -2.99 -53.43 -1.18
C ARG A 36 -2.43 -52.10 -0.66
N GLU A 37 -1.13 -52.03 -0.39
CA GLU A 37 -0.47 -50.79 0.02
C GLU A 37 -0.48 -49.76 -1.11
N ARG A 38 -0.13 -50.18 -2.34
CA ARG A 38 -0.18 -49.32 -3.52
C ARG A 38 -1.60 -48.83 -3.83
N GLU A 39 -2.60 -49.69 -3.70
CA GLU A 39 -4.01 -49.30 -3.86
C GLU A 39 -4.43 -48.25 -2.84
N ARG A 40 -4.01 -48.38 -1.57
CA ARG A 40 -4.26 -47.39 -0.53
C ARG A 40 -3.60 -46.05 -0.85
N GLU A 41 -2.35 -46.05 -1.32
CA GLU A 41 -1.64 -44.83 -1.72
C GLU A 41 -2.35 -44.12 -2.88
N VAL A 42 -2.76 -44.87 -3.91
CA VAL A 42 -3.50 -44.31 -5.05
C VAL A 42 -4.85 -43.74 -4.60
N GLN A 43 -5.58 -44.44 -3.73
CA GLN A 43 -6.85 -43.94 -3.20
C GLN A 43 -6.66 -42.68 -2.36
N LYS A 44 -5.61 -42.61 -1.53
CA LYS A 44 -5.27 -41.42 -0.73
C LYS A 44 -4.94 -40.24 -1.64
N ALA A 45 -4.06 -40.43 -2.63
CA ALA A 45 -3.69 -39.39 -3.58
C ALA A 45 -4.89 -38.86 -4.38
N ARG A 46 -5.78 -39.75 -4.83
CA ARG A 46 -7.04 -39.34 -5.51
C ARG A 46 -7.97 -38.56 -4.60
N SER A 47 -8.10 -38.96 -3.33
CA SER A 47 -8.92 -38.26 -2.33
C SER A 47 -8.36 -36.86 -2.05
N GLU A 48 -7.04 -36.74 -1.90
CA GLU A 48 -6.36 -35.46 -1.70
C GLU A 48 -6.53 -34.53 -2.91
N GLN A 49 -6.28 -35.04 -4.12
CA GLN A 49 -6.47 -34.28 -5.36
C GLN A 49 -7.93 -33.82 -5.52
N THR A 50 -8.91 -34.67 -5.22
CA THR A 50 -10.33 -34.29 -5.31
C THR A 50 -10.66 -33.15 -4.33
N LYS A 51 -10.15 -33.24 -3.09
CA LYS A 51 -10.34 -32.20 -2.08
C LYS A 51 -9.68 -30.88 -2.47
N GLU A 52 -8.51 -30.94 -3.09
CA GLU A 52 -7.80 -29.75 -3.57
C GLU A 52 -8.59 -29.06 -4.70
N ILE A 53 -9.05 -29.82 -5.69
CA ILE A 53 -9.89 -29.32 -6.78
C ILE A 53 -11.18 -28.70 -6.25
N ASP A 54 -11.83 -29.33 -5.27
CA ASP A 54 -13.07 -28.80 -4.70
C ASP A 54 -12.83 -27.50 -3.92
N ARG A 55 -11.72 -27.39 -3.17
CA ARG A 55 -11.32 -26.13 -2.52
C ARG A 55 -11.05 -25.03 -3.53
N GLU A 56 -10.32 -25.32 -4.60
CA GLU A 56 -10.04 -24.34 -5.67
C GLU A 56 -11.34 -23.87 -6.33
N ARG A 57 -12.27 -24.78 -6.61
CA ARG A 57 -13.59 -24.44 -7.16
C ARG A 57 -14.40 -23.54 -6.23
N GLU A 58 -14.43 -23.85 -4.93
CA GLU A 58 -15.11 -23.03 -3.93
C GLU A 58 -14.47 -21.63 -3.82
N GLN A 59 -13.14 -21.56 -3.83
CA GLN A 59 -12.41 -20.32 -3.83
C GLN A 59 -12.73 -19.47 -5.07
N HIS A 60 -12.71 -20.05 -6.27
CA HIS A 60 -13.05 -19.34 -7.49
C HIS A 60 -14.48 -18.79 -7.49
N LYS A 61 -15.46 -19.57 -7.02
CA LYS A 61 -16.85 -19.09 -6.86
C LYS A 61 -16.93 -17.92 -5.89
N ARG A 62 -16.16 -17.96 -4.80
CA ARG A 62 -16.08 -16.87 -3.83
C ARG A 62 -15.44 -15.62 -4.43
N GLU A 63 -14.33 -15.77 -5.15
CA GLU A 63 -13.67 -14.66 -5.86
C GLU A 63 -14.60 -14.02 -6.90
N GLU A 64 -15.33 -14.83 -7.64
CA GLU A 64 -16.35 -14.35 -8.59
C GLU A 64 -17.45 -13.55 -7.87
N ALA A 65 -17.96 -14.03 -6.73
CA ALA A 65 -18.92 -13.30 -5.92
C ALA A 65 -18.36 -11.95 -5.43
N ILE A 66 -17.08 -11.89 -5.05
CA ILE A 66 -16.38 -10.64 -4.69
C ILE A 66 -16.35 -9.68 -5.88
N GLN A 67 -15.96 -10.15 -7.07
CA GLN A 67 -15.88 -9.30 -8.26
C GLN A 67 -17.25 -8.80 -8.69
N ASN A 68 -18.27 -9.66 -8.68
CA ASN A 68 -19.65 -9.28 -8.97
C ASN A 68 -20.16 -8.21 -7.99
N PHE A 69 -19.86 -8.35 -6.70
CA PHE A 69 -20.23 -7.36 -5.71
C PHE A 69 -19.47 -6.03 -5.90
N LYS A 70 -18.18 -6.08 -6.21
CA LYS A 70 -17.37 -4.88 -6.54
C LYS A 70 -17.90 -4.15 -7.79
N ALA A 71 -18.32 -4.89 -8.81
CA ALA A 71 -18.94 -4.32 -10.00
C ALA A 71 -20.27 -3.64 -9.67
N LEU A 72 -21.13 -4.28 -8.88
CA LEU A 72 -22.38 -3.69 -8.39
C LEU A 72 -22.14 -2.38 -7.60
N LEU A 73 -21.14 -2.37 -6.70
CA LEU A 73 -20.73 -1.16 -5.98
C LEU A 73 -20.27 -0.06 -6.92
N SER A 74 -19.49 -0.40 -7.95
CA SER A 74 -18.97 0.57 -8.92
C SER A 74 -20.09 1.25 -9.72
N ASP A 75 -21.14 0.51 -10.09
CA ASP A 75 -22.26 1.05 -10.84
C ASP A 75 -23.17 1.94 -9.99
N MET A 76 -23.48 1.46 -8.78
CA MET A 76 -24.53 2.02 -7.92
C MET A 76 -24.01 3.05 -6.91
N VAL A 77 -22.75 2.94 -6.49
CA VAL A 77 -22.14 3.80 -5.47
C VAL A 77 -21.11 4.71 -6.12
N ARG A 78 -21.55 5.93 -6.47
CA ARG A 78 -20.69 6.97 -7.09
C ARG A 78 -20.33 8.11 -6.13
N SER A 79 -21.00 8.16 -4.98
CA SER A 79 -20.73 9.14 -3.93
C SER A 79 -19.95 8.49 -2.79
N SER A 80 -18.96 9.20 -2.26
CA SER A 80 -18.19 8.80 -1.07
C SER A 80 -18.89 9.25 0.23
N ASP A 81 -20.03 9.94 0.13
CA ASP A 81 -20.78 10.47 1.27
C ASP A 81 -21.93 9.55 1.73
N VAL A 82 -22.15 8.42 1.06
CA VAL A 82 -23.22 7.49 1.41
C VAL A 82 -22.82 6.59 2.57
N SER A 83 -23.80 6.20 3.38
CA SER A 83 -23.60 5.23 4.46
C SER A 83 -23.78 3.80 3.95
N TRP A 84 -23.16 2.84 4.65
CA TRP A 84 -23.39 1.42 4.38
C TRP A 84 -24.87 1.04 4.58
N SER A 85 -25.52 1.59 5.60
CA SER A 85 -26.91 1.29 5.92
C SER A 85 -27.86 1.62 4.75
N ASP A 86 -27.71 2.81 4.17
CA ASP A 86 -28.53 3.29 3.06
C ASP A 86 -28.17 2.58 1.75
N THR A 87 -26.87 2.38 1.52
CA THR A 87 -26.36 1.65 0.35
C THR A 87 -26.89 0.23 0.35
N ARG A 88 -26.74 -0.51 1.45
CA ARG A 88 -27.24 -1.89 1.59
C ARG A 88 -28.74 -1.99 1.34
N ARG A 89 -29.53 -1.04 1.85
CA ARG A 89 -30.99 -1.00 1.62
C ARG A 89 -31.32 -0.84 0.14
N THR A 90 -30.54 -0.04 -0.58
CA THR A 90 -30.72 0.21 -2.01
C THR A 90 -30.27 -0.98 -2.84
N LEU A 91 -29.08 -1.53 -2.55
CA LEU A 91 -28.51 -2.66 -3.27
C LEU A 91 -29.33 -3.93 -3.15
N ARG A 92 -30.00 -4.18 -2.01
CA ARG A 92 -30.89 -5.34 -1.83
C ARG A 92 -32.08 -5.40 -2.81
N LYS A 93 -32.42 -4.28 -3.44
CA LYS A 93 -33.46 -4.23 -4.47
C LYS A 93 -32.93 -4.55 -5.88
N ASP A 94 -31.61 -4.53 -6.06
CA ASP A 94 -30.95 -4.86 -7.32
C ASP A 94 -30.86 -6.39 -7.44
N HIS A 95 -31.27 -6.93 -8.60
CA HIS A 95 -31.26 -8.38 -8.84
C HIS A 95 -29.86 -9.00 -8.74
N ARG A 96 -28.80 -8.20 -8.90
CA ARG A 96 -27.40 -8.63 -8.79
C ARG A 96 -26.92 -8.79 -7.33
N TRP A 97 -27.71 -8.36 -6.35
CA TRP A 97 -27.38 -8.56 -4.93
C TRP A 97 -27.16 -10.03 -4.57
N GLU A 98 -27.96 -10.92 -5.17
CA GLU A 98 -27.89 -12.36 -4.96
C GLU A 98 -26.63 -12.99 -5.58
N SER A 99 -26.00 -12.36 -6.56
CA SER A 99 -24.71 -12.78 -7.11
C SER A 99 -23.57 -12.70 -6.08
N GLY A 100 -23.76 -11.96 -5.00
CA GLY A 100 -22.88 -11.91 -3.84
C GLY A 100 -23.36 -12.77 -2.66
N SER A 101 -24.25 -13.74 -2.84
CA SER A 101 -24.82 -14.57 -1.76
C SER A 101 -23.78 -15.36 -0.97
N LEU A 102 -22.64 -15.71 -1.59
CA LEU A 102 -21.50 -16.37 -0.93
C LEU A 102 -20.71 -15.47 0.03
N LEU A 103 -21.00 -14.16 0.05
CA LEU A 103 -20.31 -13.19 0.90
C LEU A 103 -21.17 -12.89 2.12
N GLU A 104 -20.54 -12.99 3.28
CA GLU A 104 -21.18 -12.65 4.54
C GLU A 104 -21.43 -11.13 4.64
N ARG A 105 -22.29 -10.75 5.57
CA ARG A 105 -22.68 -9.34 5.75
C ARG A 105 -21.45 -8.45 6.01
N GLU A 106 -20.54 -8.91 6.88
CA GLU A 106 -19.34 -8.20 7.30
C GLU A 106 -18.36 -8.04 6.13
N GLU A 107 -18.30 -9.02 5.24
CA GLU A 107 -17.44 -8.96 4.06
C GLU A 107 -17.97 -7.97 3.02
N LYS A 108 -19.28 -7.95 2.80
CA LYS A 108 -19.91 -6.94 1.94
C LYS A 108 -19.69 -5.53 2.48
N GLU A 109 -19.77 -5.34 3.80
CA GLU A 109 -19.47 -4.07 4.45
C GLU A 109 -18.00 -3.67 4.31
N LYS A 110 -17.07 -4.63 4.45
CA LYS A 110 -15.64 -4.42 4.20
C LYS A 110 -15.39 -3.97 2.76
N LEU A 111 -15.93 -4.68 1.77
CA LEU A 111 -15.81 -4.35 0.36
C LEU A 111 -16.42 -2.97 0.03
N PHE A 112 -17.53 -2.62 0.68
CA PHE A 112 -18.10 -1.28 0.59
C PHE A 112 -17.14 -0.22 1.13
N ASN A 113 -16.55 -0.42 2.31
CA ASN A 113 -15.62 0.54 2.90
C ASN A 113 -14.37 0.73 2.04
N GLU A 114 -13.81 -0.36 1.50
CA GLU A 114 -12.71 -0.32 0.52
C GLU A 114 -13.10 0.49 -0.73
N HIS A 115 -14.32 0.31 -1.23
CA HIS A 115 -14.84 1.08 -2.37
C HIS A 115 -14.98 2.57 -2.04
N ILE A 116 -15.50 2.93 -0.86
CA ILE A 116 -15.60 4.32 -0.42
C ILE A 116 -14.22 4.96 -0.26
N GLU A 117 -13.24 4.24 0.25
CA GLU A 117 -11.85 4.69 0.34
C GLU A 117 -11.27 4.95 -1.05
N ALA A 118 -11.43 4.02 -1.99
CA ALA A 118 -10.99 4.17 -3.37
C ALA A 118 -11.65 5.38 -4.06
N LEU A 119 -12.95 5.57 -3.89
CA LEU A 119 -13.68 6.74 -4.39
C LEU A 119 -13.15 8.04 -3.77
N THR A 120 -12.90 8.05 -2.46
CA THR A 120 -12.39 9.22 -1.74
C THR A 120 -11.01 9.60 -2.26
N LYS A 121 -10.11 8.62 -2.40
CA LYS A 121 -8.77 8.82 -2.96
C LYS A 121 -8.84 9.38 -4.39
N LYS A 122 -9.61 8.75 -5.27
CA LYS A 122 -9.76 9.19 -6.66
C LYS A 122 -10.33 10.61 -6.75
N LYS A 123 -11.37 10.91 -5.99
CA LYS A 123 -11.99 12.26 -5.99
C LYS A 123 -11.05 13.33 -5.43
N ARG A 124 -10.29 13.01 -4.39
CA ARG A 124 -9.26 13.89 -3.82
C ARG A 124 -8.19 14.23 -4.84
N GLU A 125 -7.71 13.25 -5.60
CA GLU A 125 -6.73 13.47 -6.66
C GLU A 125 -7.26 14.42 -7.74
N HIS A 126 -8.46 14.16 -8.27
CA HIS A 126 -9.05 15.03 -9.30
C HIS A 126 -9.38 16.43 -8.77
N PHE A 127 -9.81 16.54 -7.50
CA PHE A 127 -10.05 17.83 -6.88
C PHE A 127 -8.75 18.63 -6.72
N ARG A 128 -7.65 17.97 -6.33
CA ARG A 128 -6.32 18.62 -6.27
C ARG A 128 -5.79 19.02 -7.64
N GLN A 129 -5.99 18.20 -8.67
CA GLN A 129 -5.67 18.58 -10.06
C GLN A 129 -6.40 19.85 -10.50
N LEU A 130 -7.70 19.95 -10.19
CA LEU A 130 -8.48 21.19 -10.42
C LEU A 130 -7.86 22.40 -9.69
N LEU A 131 -7.43 22.22 -8.43
CA LEU A 131 -6.77 23.30 -7.68
C LEU A 131 -5.41 23.66 -8.28
N ASP A 132 -4.64 22.70 -8.78
CA ASP A 132 -3.37 22.94 -9.47
C ASP A 132 -3.57 23.71 -10.80
N GLU A 133 -4.62 23.41 -11.53
CA GLU A 133 -5.00 24.08 -12.79
C GLU A 133 -5.55 25.51 -12.56
N THR A 134 -5.96 25.83 -11.33
CA THR A 134 -6.54 27.14 -11.00
C THR A 134 -5.43 28.14 -10.66
N SER A 135 -4.90 28.82 -11.68
CA SER A 135 -3.77 29.77 -11.56
C SER A 135 -3.98 30.95 -10.62
N ALA A 136 -5.24 31.30 -10.30
CA ALA A 136 -5.57 32.36 -9.36
C ALA A 136 -5.30 31.99 -7.88
N ILE A 137 -5.03 30.71 -7.58
CA ILE A 137 -4.79 30.24 -6.20
C ILE A 137 -3.36 30.59 -5.77
N THR A 138 -3.25 31.23 -4.62
CA THR A 138 -2.00 31.53 -3.91
C THR A 138 -1.96 30.83 -2.56
N LEU A 139 -0.82 30.88 -1.85
CA LEU A 139 -0.68 30.27 -0.51
C LEU A 139 -1.52 30.97 0.57
N THR A 140 -2.11 32.13 0.25
CA THR A 140 -2.97 32.92 1.15
C THR A 140 -4.43 32.93 0.73
N SER A 141 -4.79 32.26 -0.37
CA SER A 141 -6.17 32.19 -0.85
C SER A 141 -7.10 31.52 0.16
N THR A 142 -8.32 32.04 0.25
CA THR A 142 -9.37 31.45 1.11
C THR A 142 -10.28 30.52 0.32
N TRP A 143 -10.89 29.55 1.01
CA TRP A 143 -11.87 28.67 0.37
C TRP A 143 -13.03 29.44 -0.27
N LYS A 144 -13.49 30.53 0.35
CA LYS A 144 -14.61 31.34 -0.15
C LYS A 144 -14.32 31.96 -1.51
N GLU A 145 -13.08 32.39 -1.76
CA GLU A 145 -12.67 32.98 -3.03
C GLU A 145 -12.53 31.90 -4.09
N VAL A 146 -11.76 30.85 -3.79
CA VAL A 146 -11.48 29.75 -4.73
C VAL A 146 -12.77 29.04 -5.14
N LYS A 147 -13.68 28.79 -4.18
CA LYS A 147 -14.98 28.17 -4.45
C LYS A 147 -15.77 28.94 -5.51
N LYS A 148 -15.74 30.28 -5.54
CA LYS A 148 -16.48 31.06 -6.56
C LYS A 148 -16.01 30.77 -7.97
N ILE A 149 -14.73 30.43 -8.12
CA ILE A 149 -14.07 30.13 -9.40
C ILE A 149 -14.40 28.70 -9.83
N ILE A 150 -14.29 27.73 -8.90
CA ILE A 150 -14.33 26.30 -9.24
C ILE A 150 -15.69 25.63 -9.03
N LYS A 151 -16.71 26.34 -8.53
CA LYS A 151 -18.02 25.77 -8.16
C LYS A 151 -18.75 25.03 -9.29
N GLU A 152 -18.48 25.37 -10.55
CA GLU A 152 -19.14 24.78 -11.72
C GLU A 152 -18.38 23.57 -12.28
N ASP A 153 -17.12 23.36 -11.86
CA ASP A 153 -16.32 22.24 -12.33
C ASP A 153 -16.86 20.91 -11.76
N PRO A 154 -17.08 19.88 -12.62
CA PRO A 154 -17.57 18.58 -12.19
C PRO A 154 -16.72 17.92 -11.09
N ARG A 155 -15.41 18.14 -11.06
CA ARG A 155 -14.49 17.59 -10.05
C ARG A 155 -14.74 18.22 -8.68
N CYS A 156 -15.13 19.50 -8.63
CA CYS A 156 -15.57 20.17 -7.41
C CYS A 156 -16.96 19.69 -6.97
N ILE A 157 -17.92 19.63 -7.89
CA ILE A 157 -19.30 19.20 -7.61
C ILE A 157 -19.34 17.75 -7.13
N LYS A 158 -18.61 16.85 -7.80
CA LYS A 158 -18.59 15.40 -7.51
C LYS A 158 -17.72 15.03 -6.31
N PHE A 159 -16.85 15.91 -5.82
CA PHE A 159 -15.95 15.61 -4.70
C PHE A 159 -16.73 15.18 -3.45
N SER A 160 -17.71 16.00 -3.03
CA SER A 160 -18.59 15.73 -1.89
C SER A 160 -19.81 16.63 -1.96
N SER A 161 -20.94 16.23 -1.36
CA SER A 161 -22.06 17.15 -1.11
C SER A 161 -21.74 18.15 0.00
N SER A 162 -20.83 17.81 0.92
CA SER A 162 -20.45 18.64 2.06
C SER A 162 -19.48 19.76 1.65
N ASP A 163 -19.89 21.01 1.82
CA ASP A 163 -18.99 22.16 1.64
C ASP A 163 -17.84 22.16 2.64
N ARG A 164 -18.11 21.71 3.88
CA ARG A 164 -17.11 21.60 4.94
C ARG A 164 -16.00 20.61 4.57
N LYS A 165 -16.32 19.49 3.91
CA LYS A 165 -15.31 18.54 3.43
C LYS A 165 -14.45 19.15 2.33
N LYS A 166 -15.05 19.85 1.35
CA LYS A 166 -14.31 20.57 0.31
C LYS A 166 -13.36 21.61 0.89
N GLN A 167 -13.85 22.40 1.86
CA GLN A 167 -13.04 23.40 2.56
C GLN A 167 -11.84 22.76 3.27
N ARG A 168 -12.05 21.66 4.01
CA ARG A 168 -10.95 20.96 4.71
C ARG A 168 -9.89 20.46 3.74
N GLU A 169 -10.30 19.85 2.64
CA GLU A 169 -9.37 19.35 1.62
C GLU A 169 -8.60 20.50 0.97
N PHE A 170 -9.25 21.63 0.68
CA PHE A 170 -8.59 22.83 0.18
C PHE A 170 -7.55 23.36 1.19
N GLU A 171 -7.91 23.49 2.46
CA GLU A 171 -6.98 23.94 3.51
C GLU A 171 -5.79 22.98 3.66
N GLU A 172 -6.02 21.67 3.52
CA GLU A 172 -4.96 20.66 3.50
C GLU A 172 -4.06 20.80 2.26
N TYR A 173 -4.64 20.99 1.09
CA TYR A 173 -3.90 21.26 -0.15
C TYR A 173 -3.00 22.51 -0.03
N ILE A 174 -3.51 23.61 0.54
CA ILE A 174 -2.71 24.83 0.74
C ILE A 174 -1.57 24.57 1.75
N ARG A 175 -1.83 23.83 2.84
CA ARG A 175 -0.76 23.43 3.79
C ARG A 175 0.31 22.60 3.10
N ASP A 176 -0.07 21.61 2.30
CA ASP A 176 0.87 20.75 1.58
C ASP A 176 1.72 21.57 0.60
N LYS A 177 1.09 22.45 -0.19
CA LYS A 177 1.78 23.39 -1.10
C LYS A 177 2.77 24.28 -0.35
N TYR A 178 2.39 24.76 0.82
CA TYR A 178 3.24 25.59 1.65
C TYR A 178 4.45 24.83 2.21
N ILE A 179 4.26 23.57 2.63
CA ILE A 179 5.35 22.69 3.06
C ILE A 179 6.34 22.45 1.92
N THR A 180 5.83 22.12 0.72
CA THR A 180 6.67 21.93 -0.48
C THR A 180 7.44 23.20 -0.83
N ALA A 181 6.77 24.36 -0.87
CA ALA A 181 7.41 25.64 -1.17
C ALA A 181 8.53 25.97 -0.15
N LYS A 182 8.31 25.70 1.15
CA LYS A 182 9.34 25.87 2.18
C LYS A 182 10.53 24.93 1.99
N ALA A 183 10.28 23.67 1.65
CA ALA A 183 11.34 22.69 1.40
C ALA A 183 12.20 23.07 0.18
N ASP A 184 11.54 23.45 -0.91
CA ASP A 184 12.20 23.90 -2.14
C ASP A 184 13.00 25.18 -1.90
N PHE A 185 12.42 26.14 -1.19
CA PHE A 185 13.10 27.37 -0.81
C PHE A 185 14.33 27.09 0.07
N ARG A 186 14.24 26.17 1.03
CA ARG A 186 15.41 25.76 1.84
C ARG A 186 16.51 25.13 0.98
N THR A 187 16.14 24.40 -0.06
CA THR A 187 17.10 23.84 -1.03
C THR A 187 17.80 24.94 -1.82
N LEU A 188 17.07 25.96 -2.30
CA LEU A 188 17.64 27.17 -2.91
C LEU A 188 18.65 27.88 -1.98
N LEU A 189 18.31 28.03 -0.69
CA LEU A 189 19.21 28.66 0.28
C LEU A 189 20.53 27.86 0.48
N LYS A 190 20.48 26.53 0.38
CA LYS A 190 21.69 25.66 0.42
C LYS A 190 22.56 25.78 -0.83
N GLU A 191 21.94 25.99 -1.98
CA GLU A 191 22.63 26.21 -3.26
C GLU A 191 23.31 27.59 -3.28
N THR A 192 22.75 28.57 -2.57
CA THR A 192 23.23 29.96 -2.55
C THR A 192 24.45 30.14 -1.66
N LYS A 193 25.65 29.97 -2.23
CA LYS A 193 26.93 30.06 -1.50
C LYS A 193 27.26 31.44 -0.91
N PHE A 194 26.56 32.48 -1.35
CA PHE A 194 26.65 33.81 -0.75
C PHE A 194 26.18 33.82 0.72
N ILE A 195 25.27 32.90 1.09
CA ILE A 195 24.80 32.72 2.47
C ILE A 195 25.76 31.79 3.21
N THR A 196 26.38 32.29 4.29
CA THR A 196 27.39 31.55 5.07
C THR A 196 27.12 31.69 6.57
N TYR A 197 27.90 30.99 7.40
CA TYR A 197 27.84 31.15 8.87
C TYR A 197 28.10 32.61 9.32
N ARG A 198 28.88 33.39 8.55
CA ARG A 198 29.14 34.82 8.85
C ARG A 198 27.93 35.71 8.58
N SER A 199 26.96 35.25 7.80
CA SER A 199 25.78 36.03 7.43
C SER A 199 24.95 36.44 8.65
N LYS A 200 25.02 35.71 9.78
CA LYS A 200 24.33 36.08 11.01
C LYS A 200 24.77 37.43 11.53
N LYS A 201 26.08 37.63 11.64
CA LYS A 201 26.68 38.90 12.09
C LYS A 201 26.36 40.03 11.13
N LEU A 202 26.46 39.78 9.82
CA LEU A 202 26.15 40.77 8.78
C LEU A 202 24.69 41.25 8.84
N ILE A 203 23.73 40.35 9.08
CA ILE A 203 22.31 40.70 9.22
C ILE A 203 22.04 41.49 10.52
N GLN A 204 22.80 41.24 11.59
CA GLN A 204 22.68 42.00 12.84
C GLN A 204 23.24 43.42 12.73
N GLU A 205 24.30 43.60 11.93
CA GLU A 205 24.93 44.90 11.71
C GLU A 205 24.11 45.77 10.75
N SER A 206 23.54 45.19 9.70
CA SER A 206 22.77 45.92 8.69
C SER A 206 21.80 45.03 7.92
N ASP A 207 20.64 45.60 7.60
CA ASP A 207 19.64 44.98 6.72
C ASP A 207 20.13 44.83 5.26
N GLN A 208 21.27 45.44 4.90
CA GLN A 208 21.83 45.37 3.56
C GLN A 208 22.13 43.94 3.11
N HIS A 209 22.68 43.09 3.99
CA HIS A 209 23.02 41.71 3.64
C HIS A 209 21.77 40.90 3.27
N LEU A 210 20.65 41.14 3.96
CA LEU A 210 19.39 40.47 3.68
C LEU A 210 18.83 40.91 2.32
N LYS A 211 18.89 42.21 2.00
CA LYS A 211 18.51 42.75 0.68
C LYS A 211 19.36 42.17 -0.45
N ASP A 212 20.66 42.01 -0.23
CA ASP A 212 21.57 41.44 -1.22
C ASP A 212 21.25 39.96 -1.48
N VAL A 213 20.95 39.19 -0.42
CA VAL A 213 20.44 37.82 -0.55
C VAL A 213 19.15 37.80 -1.36
N GLU A 214 18.16 38.63 -1.02
CA GLU A 214 16.90 38.68 -1.78
C GLU A 214 17.11 39.02 -3.25
N LYS A 215 18.02 39.96 -3.55
CA LYS A 215 18.37 40.34 -4.92
C LYS A 215 19.01 39.21 -5.72
N ILE A 216 19.79 38.33 -5.07
CA ILE A 216 20.34 37.13 -5.71
C ILE A 216 19.23 36.12 -6.02
N LEU A 217 18.25 35.98 -5.12
CA LEU A 217 17.20 34.96 -5.22
C LEU A 217 15.98 35.39 -6.06
N GLN A 218 15.82 36.69 -6.34
CA GLN A 218 14.58 37.29 -6.85
C GLN A 218 13.99 36.67 -8.14
N ASN A 219 14.82 36.04 -8.97
CA ASN A 219 14.37 35.43 -10.23
C ASN A 219 14.20 33.91 -10.14
N ASP A 220 14.57 33.27 -9.02
CA ASP A 220 14.38 31.83 -8.85
C ASP A 220 12.90 31.52 -8.61
N LYS A 221 12.36 30.55 -9.34
CA LYS A 221 10.96 30.14 -9.23
C LYS A 221 10.56 29.79 -7.78
N ARG A 222 11.46 29.16 -7.01
CA ARG A 222 11.22 28.76 -5.61
C ARG A 222 11.17 29.95 -4.68
N TYR A 223 11.82 31.06 -5.03
CA TYR A 223 11.68 32.35 -4.34
C TYR A 223 10.33 33.00 -4.67
N LEU A 224 9.98 33.07 -5.95
CA LEU A 224 8.75 33.74 -6.45
C LEU A 224 7.46 33.08 -5.95
N VAL A 225 7.42 31.76 -5.78
CA VAL A 225 6.25 31.06 -5.23
C VAL A 225 5.84 31.58 -3.83
N LEU A 226 6.78 32.16 -3.09
CA LEU A 226 6.55 32.74 -1.75
C LEU A 226 6.27 34.26 -1.78
N ASP A 227 6.05 34.89 -2.94
CA ASP A 227 5.77 36.33 -3.06
C ASP A 227 4.51 36.77 -2.32
N CYS A 228 3.54 35.87 -2.15
CA CYS A 228 2.33 36.12 -1.37
C CYS A 228 2.56 36.15 0.15
N VAL A 229 3.77 35.77 0.63
CA VAL A 229 4.15 35.70 2.05
C VAL A 229 5.58 36.23 2.28
N PRO A 230 5.88 37.50 1.94
CA PRO A 230 7.24 38.04 1.97
C PRO A 230 7.84 38.02 3.39
N GLU A 231 7.04 38.29 4.41
CA GLU A 231 7.48 38.24 5.81
C GLU A 231 7.90 36.84 6.25
N GLU A 232 7.16 35.82 5.83
CA GLU A 232 7.57 34.45 6.11
C GLU A 232 8.83 34.08 5.34
N ARG A 233 8.94 34.49 4.07
CA ARG A 233 10.13 34.25 3.27
C ARG A 233 11.39 34.82 3.95
N ARG A 234 11.32 36.05 4.47
CA ARG A 234 12.42 36.64 5.27
C ARG A 234 12.73 35.81 6.51
N LYS A 235 11.72 35.37 7.27
CA LYS A 235 11.92 34.51 8.44
C LYS A 235 12.62 33.19 8.09
N LEU A 236 12.31 32.59 6.95
CA LEU A 236 12.98 31.36 6.49
C LEU A 236 14.46 31.58 6.17
N ILE A 237 14.81 32.73 5.57
CA ILE A 237 16.21 33.11 5.33
C ILE A 237 16.94 33.25 6.68
N VAL A 238 16.37 34.02 7.61
CA VAL A 238 16.97 34.25 8.94
C VAL A 238 17.13 32.92 9.70
N ALA A 239 16.11 32.08 9.72
CA ALA A 239 16.17 30.77 10.37
C ALA A 239 17.26 29.86 9.76
N TYR A 240 17.44 29.90 8.44
CA TYR A 240 18.51 29.16 7.77
C TYR A 240 19.90 29.72 8.12
N VAL A 241 20.05 31.03 8.22
CA VAL A 241 21.30 31.67 8.66
C VAL A 241 21.62 31.30 10.11
N ASP A 242 20.63 31.27 11.00
CA ASP A 242 20.79 30.84 12.39
C ASP A 242 21.28 29.37 12.48
N ASP A 243 20.74 28.49 11.61
CA ASP A 243 21.20 27.11 11.52
C ASP A 243 22.67 27.02 11.05
N LEU A 244 23.10 27.88 10.12
CA LEU A 244 24.49 27.91 9.65
C LEU A 244 25.46 28.46 10.70
N ASP A 245 25.05 29.51 11.42
CA ASP A 245 25.85 30.10 12.51
C ASP A 245 26.10 29.08 13.62
N ARG A 246 25.06 28.34 14.04
CA ARG A 246 25.20 27.24 15.01
C ARG A 246 26.12 26.12 14.55
N ARG A 247 26.15 25.82 13.24
CA ARG A 247 27.03 24.79 12.67
C ARG A 247 28.48 25.26 12.57
N GLY A 248 28.69 26.58 12.46
CA GLY A 248 30.01 27.17 12.29
C GLY A 248 30.61 26.91 10.90
N PRO A 249 31.91 27.16 10.73
CA PRO A 249 32.60 26.93 9.46
C PRO A 249 32.54 25.44 9.07
N PRO A 250 32.38 25.12 7.77
CA PRO A 250 32.40 23.73 7.33
C PRO A 250 33.73 23.08 7.71
N PRO A 251 33.72 21.80 8.15
CA PRO A 251 34.94 21.10 8.52
C PRO A 251 35.91 21.06 7.32
N PRO A 252 37.22 21.15 7.56
CA PRO A 252 38.20 21.07 6.48
C PRO A 252 38.05 19.72 5.75
N PRO A 253 38.32 19.67 4.43
CA PRO A 253 38.19 18.45 3.63
C PRO A 253 39.08 17.28 4.12
N THR A 254 39.98 17.53 5.06
CA THR A 254 40.86 16.56 5.72
C THR A 254 40.31 16.01 7.05
N ALA A 255 39.13 16.45 7.51
CA ALA A 255 38.51 15.94 8.73
C ALA A 255 37.84 14.59 8.47
N SER A 256 38.55 13.49 8.77
CA SER A 256 37.96 12.15 8.85
C SER A 256 36.88 12.10 9.94
N GLU A 257 35.76 11.42 9.67
CA GLU A 257 34.68 11.22 10.66
C GLU A 257 35.25 10.58 11.95
N PRO A 258 34.93 11.10 13.14
CA PRO A 258 35.34 10.46 14.37
C PRO A 258 34.54 9.15 14.50
N THR A 259 35.25 8.03 14.48
CA THR A 259 34.70 6.70 14.79
C THR A 259 34.03 6.79 16.16
N ARG A 260 32.70 6.71 16.20
CA ARG A 260 31.94 6.58 17.45
C ARG A 260 32.44 5.32 18.17
N ARG A 261 33.21 5.50 19.26
CA ARG A 261 33.41 4.42 20.24
C ARG A 261 32.05 4.09 20.84
N SER A 262 31.55 2.90 20.53
CA SER A 262 30.44 2.29 21.25
C SER A 262 30.88 2.06 22.69
N THR A 263 30.37 2.84 23.63
CA THR A 263 30.48 2.52 25.06
C THR A 263 29.58 1.32 25.33
N LYS A 264 30.21 0.21 25.75
CA LYS A 264 29.54 -0.88 26.47
C LYS A 264 29.08 -0.38 27.83
#